data_AF-A0A151F4R5-F1
#
_entry.id   AF-A0A151F4R5-F1
#
_cell.length_a   1.000
_cell.length_b   1.000
_cell.length_c   1.000
_cell.angle_alpha   90.00
_cell.angle_beta   90.00
_cell.angle_gamma   90.00
#
_symmetry.space_group_name_H-M   'P 1'
#
loop_
_entity.id
_entity.type
_entity.pdbx_description
1 polymer ?
#
loop_
_entity_poly.entity_id
_entity_poly.type
_entity_poly.pdbx_seq_one_letter_code
_entity_poly.pdbx_strand_id
1 'polypeptide(L)' 'MNANEKTTILVTKKTRKQLKALGRKGETYDNIIVRLMEEINRQEFIARQYERLEEKDKFIPLEDV' A
#
# COMPACT_ATOMS: atom_id res chain seq x y z
N MET A 1 5.85 19.35 -8.44
CA MET A 1 4.43 19.02 -8.68
C MET A 1 3.66 19.35 -7.42
N ASN A 2 2.55 20.08 -7.52
CA ASN A 2 1.75 20.43 -6.35
C ASN A 2 1.04 19.16 -5.85
N ALA A 3 1.27 18.78 -4.60
CA ALA A 3 0.68 17.57 -3.99
C ALA A 3 -0.86 17.58 -3.89
N ASN A 4 -1.51 18.68 -4.27
CA ASN A 4 -2.96 18.89 -4.10
C ASN A 4 -3.70 19.10 -5.43
N GLU A 5 -3.02 18.90 -6.56
CA GLU A 5 -3.65 18.98 -7.89
C GLU A 5 -4.51 17.73 -8.12
N LYS A 6 -5.80 17.94 -8.44
CA LYS A 6 -6.76 16.85 -8.63
C LYS A 6 -6.85 16.46 -10.10
N THR A 7 -6.78 15.17 -10.37
CA THR A 7 -7.01 14.60 -11.69
C THR A 7 -8.25 13.70 -11.69
N THR A 8 -8.74 13.33 -12.87
CA THR A 8 -9.92 12.47 -13.04
C THR A 8 -9.49 11.07 -13.46
N ILE A 9 -9.94 10.06 -12.71
CA ILE A 9 -9.74 8.64 -13.06
C ILE A 9 -11.08 8.06 -13.54
N LEU A 10 -11.11 7.59 -14.79
CA LEU A 10 -12.28 6.88 -15.32
C LEU A 10 -12.29 5.45 -14.80
N VAL A 11 -13.41 5.06 -14.20
CA VAL A 11 -13.60 3.71 -13.63
C VAL A 11 -14.98 3.17 -13.98
N THR A 12 -15.11 1.83 -13.97
CA THR A 12 -16.41 1.19 -14.17
C THR A 12 -17.35 1.45 -12.99
N LYS A 13 -18.67 1.34 -13.21
CA LYS A 13 -19.68 1.40 -12.13
C LYS A 13 -19.43 0.34 -11.06
N LYS A 14 -18.96 -0.84 -11.46
CA LYS A 14 -18.59 -1.94 -10.55
C LYS A 14 -17.45 -1.53 -9.63
N THR A 15 -16.36 -1.01 -10.20
CA THR A 15 -15.19 -0.52 -9.44
C THR A 15 -15.58 0.57 -8.45
N ARG A 16 -16.39 1.55 -8.89
CA ARG A 16 -16.91 2.61 -7.99
C ARG A 16 -17.70 2.04 -6.82
N LYS A 17 -18.55 1.03 -7.06
CA LYS A 17 -19.32 0.37 -6.00
C LYS A 17 -18.42 -0.38 -5.02
N GLN A 18 -17.35 -1.04 -5.51
CA GLN A 18 -16.36 -1.69 -4.66
C GLN A 18 -15.60 -0.68 -3.79
N LEU A 19 -15.13 0.42 -4.39
CA LEU A 19 -14.50 1.51 -3.63
C LEU A 19 -15.42 2.03 -2.52
N LYS A 20 -16.70 2.27 -2.83
CA LYS A 20 -17.68 2.69 -1.84
C LYS A 20 -17.88 1.68 -0.71
N ALA A 21 -17.83 0.38 -1.01
CA ALA A 21 -17.96 -0.68 0.00
C ALA A 21 -16.72 -0.81 0.90
N LEU A 22 -15.54 -0.47 0.38
CA LEU A 22 -14.27 -0.46 1.12
C LEU A 22 -14.09 0.79 2.00
N GLY A 23 -14.82 1.87 1.69
CA GLY A 23 -14.75 3.14 2.38
C GLY A 23 -15.40 3.14 3.76
N ARG A 24 -14.83 3.92 4.67
CA ARG A 24 -15.40 4.22 5.99
C ARG A 24 -16.23 5.51 5.94
N LYS A 25 -17.09 5.73 6.94
CA LYS A 25 -17.90 6.96 7.02
C LYS A 25 -17.00 8.20 7.01
N GLY A 26 -17.21 9.10 6.04
CA GLY A 26 -16.43 10.33 5.88
C GLY A 26 -15.15 10.19 5.04
N GLU A 27 -14.84 8.99 4.53
CA GLU A 27 -13.67 8.74 3.68
C GLU A 27 -13.98 9.09 2.22
N THR A 28 -13.06 9.80 1.54
CA THR A 28 -13.20 10.09 0.10
C THR A 28 -12.65 8.94 -0.76
N TYR A 29 -12.98 8.90 -2.05
CA TYR A 29 -12.37 7.92 -2.95
C TYR A 29 -10.84 8.05 -3.03
N ASP A 30 -10.32 9.27 -2.93
CA ASP A 30 -8.88 9.52 -2.93
C ASP A 30 -8.22 8.89 -1.70
N ASN A 31 -8.79 9.11 -0.51
CA ASN A 31 -8.32 8.49 0.74
C ASN A 31 -8.34 6.96 0.66
N ILE A 32 -9.39 6.36 0.09
CA ILE A 32 -9.50 4.91 -0.07
C ILE A 32 -8.40 4.38 -0.99
N ILE A 33 -8.16 5.06 -2.12
CA ILE A 33 -7.13 4.67 -3.08
C ILE A 33 -5.74 4.78 -2.44
N VAL A 34 -5.45 5.87 -1.73
CA VAL A 34 -4.18 6.04 -0.99
C VAL A 34 -3.97 4.94 0.03
N ARG A 35 -4.98 4.64 0.86
CA ARG A 35 -4.90 3.58 1.87
C ARG A 35 -4.63 2.20 1.24
N LEU A 36 -5.27 1.89 0.12
CA LEU A 36 -5.04 0.63 -0.61
C LEU A 36 -3.61 0.56 -1.18
N MET A 37 -3.09 1.66 -1.71
CA MET A 37 -1.70 1.72 -2.20
C MET A 37 -0.69 1.53 -1.05
N GLU A 38 -0.93 2.17 0.10
CA GLU A 38 -0.07 1.99 1.29
C GLU A 38 -0.08 0.55 1.80
N GLU A 39 -1.23 -0.11 1.78
CA GLU A 39 -1.36 -1.51 2.20
C GLU A 39 -0.58 -2.45 1.28
N ILE A 40 -0.69 -2.27 -0.04
CA ILE A 40 0.08 -3.04 -1.03
C ILE A 40 1.58 -2.79 -0.88
N ASN A 41 2.01 -1.53 -0.79
CA ASN A 41 3.42 -1.18 -0.62
C ASN A 41 4.01 -1.80 0.65
N ARG A 42 3.25 -1.85 1.74
CA ARG A 42 3.66 -2.51 2.98
C ARG A 42 3.81 -4.02 2.79
N GLN A 43 2.86 -4.67 2.13
CA GLN A 43 2.93 -6.10 1.87
C GLN A 43 4.12 -6.46 0.96
N GLU A 44 4.35 -5.70 -0.10
CA GLU A 44 5.52 -5.88 -0.97
C GLU A 44 6.83 -5.65 -0.21
N PHE A 45 6.89 -4.62 0.63
CA PHE A 45 8.07 -4.34 1.43
C PHE A 45 8.39 -5.51 2.36
N ILE A 46 7.39 -6.05 3.06
CA ILE A 46 7.52 -7.19 3.95
C ILE A 46 7.98 -8.43 3.16
N ALA A 47 7.36 -8.72 2.02
CA ALA A 47 7.76 -9.85 1.16
C ALA A 47 9.23 -9.77 0.75
N ARG A 48 9.69 -8.58 0.30
CA ARG A 48 11.10 -8.34 -0.03
C ARG A 48 12.04 -8.50 1.17
N GLN A 49 11.60 -8.15 2.38
CA GLN A 49 12.41 -8.38 3.59
C GLN A 49 12.53 -9.87 3.89
N TYR A 50 11.46 -10.66 3.71
CA TYR A 50 11.51 -12.10 3.89
C TYR A 50 12.45 -12.79 2.89
N GLU A 51 12.45 -12.40 1.61
CA GLU A 51 13.41 -12.92 0.63
C GLU A 51 14.87 -12.64 1.04
N ARG A 52 15.15 -11.43 1.58
CA ARG A 52 16.48 -11.11 2.11
C ARG A 52 16.85 -11.95 3.32
N LEU A 53 15.89 -12.23 4.19
CA LEU A 53 16.10 -13.06 5.38
C LEU A 53 16.26 -14.55 5.03
N GLU A 54 15.90 -15.02 3.84
CA GLU A 54 16.25 -16.37 3.38
C GLU A 54 17.74 -16.51 3.04
N GLU A 55 18.46 -15.40 2.79
CA GLU A 55 19.93 -15.35 2.75
C GLU A 55 20.56 -15.39 4.16
N LYS A 56 20.06 -16.28 5.04
CA LYS A 56 20.41 -16.36 6.48
C LYS A 56 21.91 -16.41 6.76
N ASP A 57 22.70 -16.96 5.84
CA ASP A 57 24.15 -17.11 5.98
C ASP A 57 24.93 -15.77 5.94
N LYS A 58 24.28 -14.65 5.61
CA LYS A 58 24.92 -13.32 5.54
C LYS A 58 24.68 -12.43 6.76
N PHE A 59 23.90 -12.88 7.74
CA PHE A 59 23.55 -12.07 8.90
C PHE A 59 24.33 -12.49 10.15
N ILE A 60 24.91 -11.52 10.84
CA ILE A 60 25.47 -11.69 12.18
C ILE A 60 24.38 -11.40 13.23
N PRO A 61 24.31 -12.18 14.33
CA PRO A 61 23.45 -11.90 15.47
C PRO A 61 23.65 -10.48 16.01
N LEU A 62 22.57 -9.87 16.53
CA LEU A 62 22.61 -8.52 17.12
C LEU A 62 23.50 -8.44 18.38
N GLU A 63 23.77 -9.59 19.01
CA GLU A 63 24.67 -9.71 20.16
C GLU A 63 26.15 -9.60 19.77
N ASP A 64 26.47 -9.73 18.48
CA ASP A 64 27.82 -9.67 17.93
C ASP A 64 28.18 -8.29 17.34
N VAL A 65 27.36 -7.26 17.58
CA VAL A 65 27.54 -5.86 17.12
C VAL A 65 27.85 -4.90 18.27
#